data_AF-A0A8J1VKB9-F1
#
_entry.id   AF-A0A8J1VKB9-F1
#
_cell.length_a   1.000
_cell.length_b   1.000
_cell.length_c   1.000
_cell.angle_alpha   90.00
_cell.angle_beta   90.00
_cell.angle_gamma   90.00
#
_symmetry.space_group_name_H-M   'P 1'
#
loop_
_entity.id
_entity.type
_entity.pdbx_description
1 polymer ?
#
loop_
_entity_poly.entity_id
_entity_poly.type
_entity_poly.pdbx_seq_one_letter_code
_entity_poly.pdbx_strand_id
1 'polypeptide(L)'
;MAFRARLGHKALNILPFLITFIHVLLSPYTKVEESFSLHVAHDILAFGLSPSHFHLWDHMTFPGAVPRSFLPPILLALLTYPLSATAVFLGFVRTKVDVQLLVILSISFILRSTSKSAPRNFSKRRIRKAVILLTATATVIRLELALFILPTVLSLLISGRLTVFQAIANGAVGGLGSLLISAPIDYTLWYPSLSHPSFPFHDPVQLLWPESSALHYNLVQGQADSWGVSPWWYYLLNSLPKICLSSLPLALVGTGWAVLARRKQIDVVRGSRSVDGIREVLQLFGPGIMTIVGGMSCVGHKEWRFIAYVVPIINLVAAFTASSLWPNPGKLLGPMLRLGLVGLVLANLFVTGVSTFLSVHNYPGGEVWKVLDDLLRDSNDTGATLFTFLHSSSTPSGHYPALPPPMEPSWIYSKAEDSDLNFSSPDGAWRGGVDYVITEDWGLYERWEVKGDQGQRKGWDTVGGVEGLERVRRKGRRGLEVQWAKKVGVLKRKG
;
A
#
# COMPACT_ATOMS: atom_id res chain seq x y z
N MET A 1 -14.50 32.43 21.76
CA MET A 1 -14.08 31.04 22.08
C MET A 1 -14.59 30.00 21.07
N ALA A 2 -15.89 29.96 20.74
CA ALA A 2 -16.45 28.94 19.84
C ALA A 2 -15.87 28.92 18.41
N PHE A 3 -15.53 30.08 17.84
CA PHE A 3 -14.89 30.16 16.52
C PHE A 3 -13.47 29.56 16.52
N ARG A 4 -12.64 29.88 17.53
CA ARG A 4 -11.29 29.31 17.70
C ARG A 4 -11.33 27.79 17.93
N ALA A 5 -12.30 27.30 18.71
CA ALA A 5 -12.52 25.86 18.90
C ALA A 5 -12.96 25.16 17.59
N ARG A 6 -13.88 25.76 16.83
CA ARG A 6 -14.30 25.24 15.51
C ARG A 6 -13.15 25.25 14.50
N LEU A 7 -12.31 26.28 14.50
CA LEU A 7 -11.14 26.37 13.62
C LEU A 7 -10.08 25.32 13.99
N GLY A 8 -9.82 25.12 15.29
CA GLY A 8 -8.92 24.07 15.78
C GLY A 8 -9.39 22.66 15.40
N HIS A 9 -10.69 22.36 15.52
CA HIS A 9 -11.24 21.08 15.07
C HIS A 9 -11.14 20.90 13.55
N LYS A 10 -11.39 21.95 12.77
CA LYS A 10 -11.22 21.89 11.31
C LYS A 10 -9.76 21.65 10.91
N ALA A 11 -8.80 22.31 11.59
CA ALA A 11 -7.37 22.12 11.35
C ALA A 11 -6.92 20.69 11.68
N LEU A 12 -7.33 20.13 12.82
CA LEU A 12 -7.06 18.73 13.18
C LEU A 12 -7.65 17.74 12.19
N ASN A 13 -8.81 18.04 11.60
CA ASN A 13 -9.41 17.23 10.54
C ASN A 13 -8.70 17.35 9.19
N ILE A 14 -7.83 18.34 8.99
CA ILE A 14 -7.01 18.51 7.76
C ILE A 14 -5.64 17.84 7.93
N LEU A 15 -5.14 17.75 9.16
CA LEU A 15 -3.78 17.28 9.44
C LEU A 15 -3.45 15.89 8.85
N PRO A 16 -4.30 14.84 8.94
CA PRO A 16 -3.99 13.55 8.32
C PRO A 16 -3.80 13.67 6.80
N PHE A 17 -4.57 14.52 6.12
CA PHE A 17 -4.45 14.76 4.68
C PHE A 17 -3.17 15.47 4.34
N LEU A 18 -2.82 16.50 5.11
CA LEU A 18 -1.56 17.21 4.92
C LEU A 18 -0.38 16.24 5.11
N ILE A 19 -0.44 15.38 6.14
CA ILE A 19 0.59 14.37 6.39
C ILE A 19 0.65 13.36 5.23
N THR A 20 -0.48 12.82 4.78
CA THR A 20 -0.51 11.90 3.63
C THR A 20 0.04 12.60 2.38
N PHE A 21 -0.41 13.81 2.06
CA PHE A 21 0.07 14.56 0.91
C PHE A 21 1.57 14.83 0.99
N ILE A 22 2.07 15.28 2.15
CA ILE A 22 3.50 15.47 2.40
C ILE A 22 4.25 14.16 2.21
N HIS A 23 3.77 13.02 2.73
CA HIS A 23 4.44 11.74 2.54
C HIS A 23 4.52 11.37 1.06
N VAL A 24 3.41 11.46 0.33
CA VAL A 24 3.37 11.10 -1.07
C VAL A 24 4.28 12.04 -1.90
N LEU A 25 4.37 13.33 -1.56
CA LEU A 25 5.30 14.29 -2.18
C LEU A 25 6.77 14.07 -1.81
N LEU A 26 7.04 13.64 -0.58
CA LEU A 26 8.41 13.37 -0.10
C LEU A 26 8.93 12.02 -0.58
N SER A 27 8.04 11.09 -0.92
CA SER A 27 8.38 9.74 -1.34
C SER A 27 7.68 9.34 -2.65
N PRO A 28 7.80 10.12 -3.74
CA PRO A 28 7.10 9.83 -4.99
C PRO A 28 7.59 8.54 -5.66
N TYR A 29 8.80 8.10 -5.29
CA TYR A 29 9.53 6.98 -5.88
C TYR A 29 9.53 5.70 -5.03
N THR A 30 8.92 5.72 -3.84
CA THR A 30 8.94 4.57 -2.93
C THR A 30 7.84 3.57 -3.26
N LYS A 31 8.24 2.41 -3.78
CA LYS A 31 7.50 1.16 -4.00
C LYS A 31 6.04 1.31 -4.45
N VAL A 32 5.90 1.74 -5.71
CA VAL A 32 4.62 1.81 -6.43
C VAL A 32 4.47 0.68 -7.46
N GLU A 33 5.59 0.08 -7.87
CA GLU A 33 5.73 -0.62 -9.16
C GLU A 33 5.15 -2.06 -9.23
N GLU A 34 4.54 -2.55 -8.15
CA GLU A 34 4.13 -3.98 -8.02
C GLU A 34 2.65 -4.21 -7.70
N SER A 35 1.80 -3.18 -7.67
CA SER A 35 0.39 -3.41 -7.34
C SER A 35 -0.47 -3.45 -8.60
N PHE A 36 -1.02 -4.63 -8.89
CA PHE A 36 -2.01 -4.88 -9.95
C PHE A 36 -3.08 -3.78 -10.05
N SER A 37 -3.63 -3.33 -8.91
CA SER A 37 -4.67 -2.30 -8.91
C SER A 37 -4.21 -0.94 -9.43
N LEU A 38 -2.95 -0.57 -9.24
CA LEU A 38 -2.42 0.67 -9.80
C LEU A 38 -2.19 0.56 -11.31
N HIS A 39 -1.69 -0.59 -11.78
CA HIS A 39 -1.51 -0.85 -13.21
C HIS A 39 -2.84 -0.83 -13.95
N VAL A 40 -3.85 -1.52 -13.44
CA VAL A 40 -5.20 -1.48 -14.02
C VAL A 40 -5.77 -0.06 -14.01
N ALA A 41 -5.66 0.67 -12.90
CA ALA A 41 -6.16 2.04 -12.85
C ALA A 41 -5.44 2.96 -13.84
N HIS A 42 -4.12 2.78 -14.02
CA HIS A 42 -3.34 3.45 -15.04
C HIS A 42 -3.83 3.08 -16.45
N ASP A 43 -3.97 1.80 -16.76
CA ASP A 43 -4.32 1.31 -18.10
C ASP A 43 -5.70 1.80 -18.54
N ILE A 44 -6.63 1.91 -17.60
CA ILE A 44 -7.94 2.53 -17.86
C ILE A 44 -7.81 4.02 -18.17
N LEU A 45 -6.96 4.75 -17.44
CA LEU A 45 -6.75 6.18 -17.67
C LEU A 45 -5.95 6.45 -18.95
N ALA A 46 -5.06 5.53 -19.36
CA ALA A 46 -4.19 5.67 -20.51
C ALA A 46 -4.82 5.14 -21.81
N PHE A 47 -5.39 3.93 -21.77
CA PHE A 47 -5.89 3.21 -22.95
C PHE A 47 -7.42 3.14 -23.00
N GLY A 48 -8.11 3.45 -21.91
CA GLY A 48 -9.57 3.37 -21.81
C GLY A 48 -10.09 1.94 -21.66
N LEU A 49 -11.43 1.81 -21.71
CA LEU A 49 -12.15 0.55 -21.52
C LEU A 49 -12.61 -0.11 -22.84
N SER A 50 -12.01 0.29 -23.98
CA SER A 50 -12.35 -0.31 -25.27
C SER A 50 -11.74 -1.71 -25.38
N PRO A 51 -12.51 -2.75 -25.77
CA PRO A 51 -11.97 -4.10 -25.97
C PRO A 51 -10.80 -4.16 -26.96
N SER A 52 -10.75 -3.22 -27.93
CA SER A 52 -9.65 -3.09 -28.88
C SER A 52 -8.30 -2.82 -28.22
N HIS A 53 -8.27 -2.26 -27.00
CA HIS A 53 -7.04 -1.86 -26.31
C HIS A 53 -6.63 -2.79 -25.16
N PHE A 54 -7.41 -3.82 -24.83
CA PHE A 54 -7.08 -4.72 -23.71
C PHE A 54 -5.77 -5.47 -23.90
N HIS A 55 -5.34 -5.71 -25.14
CA HIS A 55 -4.04 -6.31 -25.45
C HIS A 55 -2.84 -5.41 -25.06
N LEU A 56 -3.07 -4.12 -24.82
CA LEU A 56 -2.06 -3.15 -24.41
C LEU A 56 -1.92 -3.03 -22.88
N TRP A 57 -2.77 -3.73 -22.11
CA TRP A 57 -2.76 -3.66 -20.65
C TRP A 57 -1.62 -4.49 -20.05
N ASP A 58 -1.08 -4.05 -18.92
CA ASP A 58 0.12 -4.63 -18.28
C ASP A 58 -0.06 -6.12 -17.96
N HIS A 59 -1.25 -6.53 -17.51
CA HIS A 59 -1.54 -7.91 -17.11
C HIS A 59 -1.52 -8.91 -18.28
N MET A 60 -1.53 -8.44 -19.53
CA MET A 60 -1.37 -9.30 -20.71
C MET A 60 0.08 -9.74 -20.91
N THR A 61 1.04 -8.88 -20.54
CA THR A 61 2.48 -9.19 -20.60
C THR A 61 2.98 -9.73 -19.26
N PHE A 62 2.47 -9.20 -18.15
CA PHE A 62 2.86 -9.56 -16.79
C PHE A 62 1.61 -9.84 -15.95
N PRO A 63 0.96 -11.01 -16.11
CA PRO A 63 -0.25 -11.35 -15.37
C PRO A 63 -0.02 -11.46 -13.85
N GLY A 64 1.25 -11.57 -13.43
CA GLY A 64 1.64 -11.73 -12.04
C GLY A 64 1.34 -13.13 -11.51
N ALA A 65 1.70 -13.37 -10.24
CA ALA A 65 1.58 -14.70 -9.65
C ALA A 65 0.13 -15.11 -9.33
N VAL A 66 -0.78 -14.14 -9.16
CA VAL A 66 -2.12 -14.40 -8.63
C VAL A 66 -3.14 -13.39 -9.18
N PRO A 67 -4.32 -13.85 -9.66
CA PRO A 67 -5.35 -12.94 -10.14
C PRO A 67 -5.96 -12.12 -9.01
N ARG A 68 -6.36 -10.91 -9.35
CA ARG A 68 -7.02 -9.94 -8.47
C ARG A 68 -8.24 -9.38 -9.17
N SER A 69 -9.18 -8.84 -8.39
CA SER A 69 -10.36 -8.22 -9.00
C SER A 69 -10.03 -6.90 -9.70
N PHE A 70 -10.59 -6.72 -10.89
CA PHE A 70 -10.57 -5.48 -11.67
C PHE A 70 -11.64 -4.48 -11.21
N LEU A 71 -12.68 -4.90 -10.50
CA LEU A 71 -13.76 -4.00 -10.07
C LEU A 71 -13.24 -2.83 -9.20
N PRO A 72 -12.41 -3.04 -8.16
CA PRO A 72 -11.87 -1.94 -7.35
C PRO A 72 -11.03 -0.92 -8.14
N PRO A 73 -10.04 -1.32 -8.96
CA PRO A 73 -9.28 -0.36 -9.75
C PRO A 73 -10.09 0.33 -10.86
N ILE A 74 -11.11 -0.33 -11.44
CA ILE A 74 -12.05 0.34 -12.36
C ILE A 74 -12.82 1.45 -11.66
N LEU A 75 -13.42 1.15 -10.50
CA LEU A 75 -14.14 2.16 -9.72
C LEU A 75 -13.22 3.31 -9.32
N LEU A 76 -11.97 2.99 -8.96
CA LEU A 76 -10.97 3.99 -8.64
C LEU A 76 -10.68 4.90 -9.83
N ALA A 77 -10.38 4.34 -11.01
CA ALA A 77 -10.08 5.10 -12.22
C ALA A 77 -11.25 5.99 -12.65
N LEU A 78 -12.49 5.50 -12.59
CA LEU A 78 -13.69 6.28 -12.92
C LEU A 78 -13.89 7.47 -11.97
N LEU A 79 -13.60 7.28 -10.67
CA LEU A 79 -13.71 8.33 -9.67
C LEU A 79 -12.60 9.38 -9.78
N THR A 80 -11.42 8.98 -10.26
CA THR A 80 -10.26 9.87 -10.40
C THR A 80 -10.28 10.63 -11.73
N TYR A 81 -10.87 10.06 -12.78
CA TYR A 81 -10.93 10.61 -14.13
C TYR A 81 -11.29 12.11 -14.23
N PRO A 82 -12.39 12.62 -13.63
CA PRO A 82 -12.74 14.04 -13.77
C PRO A 82 -11.70 14.97 -13.12
N LEU A 83 -11.08 14.52 -12.02
CA LEU A 83 -10.01 15.26 -11.35
C LEU A 83 -8.74 15.24 -12.20
N SER A 84 -8.40 14.08 -12.79
CA SER A 84 -7.27 13.92 -13.71
C SER A 84 -7.42 14.83 -14.93
N ALA A 85 -8.58 14.77 -15.60
CA ALA A 85 -8.86 15.57 -16.79
C ALA A 85 -8.78 17.08 -16.51
N THR A 86 -9.29 17.52 -15.36
CA THR A 86 -9.21 18.93 -14.96
C THR A 86 -7.76 19.34 -14.65
N ALA A 87 -7.00 18.50 -13.97
CA ALA A 87 -5.62 18.82 -13.61
C ALA A 87 -4.65 18.77 -14.81
N VAL A 88 -4.92 17.90 -15.79
CA VAL A 88 -4.25 17.89 -17.10
C VAL A 88 -4.59 19.16 -17.89
N PHE A 89 -5.87 19.53 -17.97
CA PHE A 89 -6.32 20.76 -18.63
C PHE A 89 -5.66 22.02 -18.03
N LEU A 90 -5.49 22.06 -16.72
CA LEU A 90 -4.82 23.16 -16.02
C LEU A 90 -3.28 23.09 -16.06
N GLY A 91 -2.70 22.05 -16.68
CA GLY A 91 -1.26 21.88 -16.82
C GLY A 91 -0.51 21.53 -15.52
N PHE A 92 -1.24 21.11 -14.47
CA PHE A 92 -0.68 20.64 -13.20
C PHE A 92 -0.20 19.19 -13.27
N VAL A 93 -0.80 18.39 -14.15
CA VAL A 93 -0.41 17.01 -14.39
C VAL A 93 0.37 16.99 -15.70
N ARG A 94 1.68 16.75 -15.60
CA ARG A 94 2.59 16.65 -16.75
C ARG A 94 3.25 15.28 -16.82
N THR A 95 3.22 14.51 -15.73
CA THR A 95 3.89 13.22 -15.58
C THR A 95 2.96 12.18 -14.95
N LYS A 96 3.29 10.88 -15.10
CA LYS A 96 2.54 9.79 -14.46
C LYS A 96 2.60 9.82 -12.94
N VAL A 97 3.68 10.35 -12.37
CA VAL A 97 3.77 10.64 -10.93
C VAL A 97 2.64 11.59 -10.56
N ASP A 98 2.40 12.65 -11.34
CA ASP A 98 1.30 13.57 -11.07
C ASP A 98 -0.08 12.88 -11.15
N VAL A 99 -0.27 11.95 -12.10
CA VAL A 99 -1.51 11.14 -12.19
C VAL A 99 -1.67 10.25 -10.95
N GLN A 100 -0.61 9.60 -10.49
CA GLN A 100 -0.66 8.73 -9.33
C GLN A 100 -0.83 9.52 -8.02
N LEU A 101 -0.10 10.61 -7.86
CA LEU A 101 -0.30 11.61 -6.81
C LEU A 101 -1.76 12.05 -6.81
N LEU A 102 -2.30 12.35 -7.98
CA LEU A 102 -3.69 12.77 -8.14
C LEU A 102 -4.67 11.64 -7.81
N VAL A 103 -4.42 10.39 -8.21
CA VAL A 103 -5.24 9.23 -7.84
C VAL A 103 -5.27 9.08 -6.32
N ILE A 104 -4.11 9.13 -5.67
CA ILE A 104 -3.99 9.01 -4.20
C ILE A 104 -4.67 10.20 -3.50
N LEU A 105 -4.54 11.41 -4.05
CA LEU A 105 -5.19 12.62 -3.54
C LEU A 105 -6.71 12.58 -3.71
N SER A 106 -7.17 12.06 -4.83
CA SER A 106 -8.59 11.90 -5.16
C SER A 106 -9.24 10.89 -4.24
N ILE A 107 -8.59 9.74 -3.97
CA ILE A 107 -9.03 8.78 -2.95
C ILE A 107 -9.15 9.47 -1.61
N SER A 108 -8.12 10.23 -1.22
CA SER A 108 -8.10 10.96 0.05
C SER A 108 -9.26 11.96 0.13
N PHE A 109 -9.53 12.71 -0.94
CA PHE A 109 -10.63 13.68 -1.00
C PHE A 109 -12.02 13.03 -0.95
N ILE A 110 -12.23 11.93 -1.70
CA ILE A 110 -13.50 11.19 -1.75
C ILE A 110 -13.81 10.55 -0.39
N LEU A 111 -12.82 9.93 0.26
CA LEU A 111 -12.95 9.39 1.61
C LEU A 111 -13.37 10.46 2.63
N ARG A 112 -12.95 11.72 2.43
CA ARG A 112 -13.31 12.84 3.32
C ARG A 112 -14.69 13.40 3.05
N SER A 113 -15.07 13.60 1.77
CA SER A 113 -16.39 14.14 1.40
C SER A 113 -17.54 13.31 1.95
N THR A 114 -17.29 12.01 2.15
CA THR A 114 -18.22 11.02 2.68
C THR A 114 -18.12 10.81 4.20
N SER A 115 -17.04 11.30 4.85
CA SER A 115 -16.81 11.14 6.29
C SER A 115 -17.61 12.17 7.10
N LYS A 116 -18.84 11.81 7.47
CA LYS A 116 -19.62 12.53 8.48
C LYS A 116 -19.24 12.01 9.88
N SER A 117 -19.07 12.92 10.85
CA SER A 117 -18.92 12.55 12.26
C SER A 117 -20.04 11.58 12.66
N ALA A 118 -19.66 10.44 13.27
CA ALA A 118 -20.63 9.46 13.71
C ALA A 118 -21.59 10.11 14.73
N PRO A 119 -22.92 10.04 14.55
CA PRO A 119 -23.86 10.50 15.54
C PRO A 119 -23.82 9.59 16.76
N ARG A 120 -24.31 10.11 17.89
CA ARG A 120 -24.29 9.44 19.19
C ARG A 120 -24.97 8.06 19.22
N ASN A 121 -25.87 7.75 18.27
CA ASN A 121 -26.62 6.49 18.26
C ASN A 121 -26.35 5.67 16.99
N PHE A 122 -26.06 4.39 17.17
CA PHE A 122 -25.96 3.42 16.09
C PHE A 122 -27.36 3.11 15.53
N SER A 123 -27.68 3.64 14.35
CA SER A 123 -28.89 3.24 13.63
C SER A 123 -28.71 1.83 13.05
N LYS A 124 -29.76 0.99 13.14
CA LYS A 124 -29.81 -0.33 12.46
C LYS A 124 -29.42 -0.24 10.98
N ARG A 125 -29.75 0.87 10.31
CA ARG A 125 -29.37 1.14 8.91
C ARG A 125 -27.86 1.25 8.71
N ARG A 126 -27.13 1.80 9.68
CA ARG A 126 -25.66 1.95 9.62
C ARG A 126 -24.97 0.61 9.81
N ILE A 127 -25.41 -0.18 10.79
CA ILE A 127 -24.89 -1.54 11.02
C ILE A 127 -25.09 -2.39 9.77
N ARG A 128 -26.31 -2.36 9.19
CA ARG A 128 -26.60 -3.02 7.90
C ARG A 128 -25.62 -2.61 6.81
N LYS A 129 -25.45 -1.31 6.57
CA LYS A 129 -24.51 -0.80 5.56
C LYS A 129 -23.06 -1.21 5.85
N ALA A 130 -22.63 -1.18 7.12
CA ALA A 130 -21.28 -1.56 7.50
C ALA A 130 -21.02 -3.05 7.23
N VAL A 131 -21.94 -3.95 7.57
CA VAL A 131 -21.81 -5.38 7.29
C VAL A 131 -21.76 -5.63 5.77
N ILE A 132 -22.66 -5.01 4.99
CA ILE A 132 -22.68 -5.14 3.52
C ILE A 132 -21.36 -4.66 2.91
N LEU A 133 -20.88 -3.47 3.31
CA LEU A 133 -19.67 -2.89 2.75
C LEU A 133 -18.42 -3.68 3.14
N LEU A 134 -18.29 -4.08 4.42
CA LEU A 134 -17.14 -4.86 4.88
C LEU A 134 -17.08 -6.23 4.20
N THR A 135 -18.23 -6.91 4.06
CA THR A 135 -18.29 -8.21 3.36
C THR A 135 -17.99 -8.06 1.87
N ALA A 136 -18.51 -7.03 1.19
CA ALA A 136 -18.13 -6.72 -0.19
C ALA A 136 -16.62 -6.45 -0.34
N THR A 137 -16.04 -5.66 0.56
CA THR A 137 -14.59 -5.40 0.60
C THR A 137 -13.80 -6.69 0.77
N ALA A 138 -14.22 -7.59 1.66
CA ALA A 138 -13.53 -8.86 1.85
C ALA A 138 -13.64 -9.75 0.62
N THR A 139 -14.83 -9.86 0.02
CA THR A 139 -15.06 -10.72 -1.14
C THR A 139 -14.28 -10.27 -2.38
N VAL A 140 -14.20 -8.97 -2.64
CA VAL A 140 -13.66 -8.43 -3.90
C VAL A 140 -12.21 -7.94 -3.77
N ILE A 141 -11.81 -7.41 -2.61
CA ILE A 141 -10.52 -6.71 -2.46
C ILE A 141 -9.49 -7.52 -1.68
N ARG A 142 -9.89 -8.08 -0.52
CA ARG A 142 -8.97 -8.68 0.46
C ARG A 142 -9.69 -9.76 1.27
N LEU A 143 -9.66 -11.00 0.82
CA LEU A 143 -10.41 -12.10 1.47
C LEU A 143 -9.93 -12.38 2.90
N GLU A 144 -8.67 -12.07 3.23
CA GLU A 144 -8.15 -12.25 4.59
C GLU A 144 -8.87 -11.36 5.63
N LEU A 145 -9.53 -10.28 5.19
CA LEU A 145 -10.35 -9.42 6.06
C LEU A 145 -11.53 -10.19 6.67
N ALA A 146 -11.94 -11.32 6.10
CA ALA A 146 -12.94 -12.22 6.67
C ALA A 146 -12.56 -12.67 8.10
N LEU A 147 -11.27 -12.85 8.39
CA LEU A 147 -10.76 -13.19 9.73
C LEU A 147 -11.08 -12.10 10.77
N PHE A 148 -11.19 -10.85 10.33
CA PHE A 148 -11.57 -9.73 11.19
C PHE A 148 -13.10 -9.52 11.25
N ILE A 149 -13.79 -9.67 10.12
CA ILE A 149 -15.22 -9.38 9.99
C ILE A 149 -16.07 -10.43 10.71
N LEU A 150 -15.78 -11.72 10.52
CA LEU A 150 -16.61 -12.80 11.08
C LEU A 150 -16.71 -12.71 12.61
N PRO A 151 -15.60 -12.56 13.37
CA PRO A 151 -15.68 -12.37 14.83
C PRO A 151 -16.36 -11.05 15.22
N THR A 152 -16.19 -9.98 14.44
CA THR A 152 -16.84 -8.69 14.72
C THR A 152 -18.36 -8.77 14.54
N VAL A 153 -18.84 -9.46 13.50
CA VAL A 153 -20.26 -9.74 13.28
C VAL A 153 -20.80 -10.64 14.40
N LEU A 154 -20.04 -11.65 14.81
CA LEU A 154 -20.39 -12.47 15.97
C LEU A 154 -20.51 -11.64 17.25
N SER A 155 -19.59 -10.71 17.52
CA SER A 155 -19.69 -9.78 18.64
C SER A 155 -20.95 -8.91 18.56
N LEU A 156 -21.39 -8.50 17.38
CA LEU A 156 -22.65 -7.77 17.19
C LEU A 156 -23.88 -8.64 17.48
N LEU A 157 -23.84 -9.93 17.11
CA LEU A 157 -24.89 -10.90 17.43
C LEU A 157 -25.00 -11.13 18.94
N ILE A 158 -23.86 -11.41 19.60
CA ILE A 158 -23.79 -11.61 21.06
C ILE A 158 -24.25 -10.36 21.81
N SER A 159 -23.94 -9.17 21.29
CA SER A 159 -24.37 -7.89 21.89
C SER A 159 -25.84 -7.55 21.62
N GLY A 160 -26.60 -8.39 20.91
CA GLY A 160 -27.99 -8.13 20.54
C GLY A 160 -28.19 -6.95 19.57
N ARG A 161 -27.11 -6.46 18.93
CA ARG A 161 -27.12 -5.31 18.01
C ARG A 161 -27.49 -5.72 16.58
N LEU A 162 -27.41 -7.00 16.28
CA LEU A 162 -27.70 -7.62 14.99
C LEU A 162 -28.40 -8.95 15.24
N THR A 163 -29.41 -9.27 14.43
CA THR A 163 -30.03 -10.61 14.45
C THR A 163 -29.32 -11.55 13.48
N VAL A 164 -29.40 -12.87 13.70
CA VAL A 164 -28.79 -13.88 12.81
C VAL A 164 -29.27 -13.71 11.37
N PHE A 165 -30.59 -13.54 11.17
CA PHE A 165 -31.15 -13.30 9.85
C PHE A 165 -30.58 -12.03 9.20
N GLN A 166 -30.46 -10.93 9.94
CA GLN A 166 -29.85 -9.71 9.41
C GLN A 166 -28.36 -9.90 9.10
N ALA A 167 -27.62 -10.66 9.89
CA ALA A 167 -26.22 -10.95 9.60
C ALA A 167 -26.06 -11.74 8.30
N ILE A 168 -26.84 -12.82 8.13
CA ILE A 168 -26.81 -13.65 6.92
C ILE A 168 -27.30 -12.87 5.71
N ALA A 169 -28.46 -12.21 5.80
CA ALA A 169 -29.01 -11.46 4.67
C ALA A 169 -28.11 -10.30 4.24
N ASN A 170 -27.57 -9.52 5.18
CA ASN A 170 -26.66 -8.43 4.86
C ASN A 170 -25.30 -8.94 4.36
N GLY A 171 -24.81 -10.05 4.91
CA GLY A 171 -23.59 -10.71 4.45
C GLY A 171 -23.74 -11.29 3.03
N ALA A 172 -24.88 -11.89 2.71
CA ALA A 172 -25.18 -12.39 1.36
C ALA A 172 -25.31 -11.23 0.36
N VAL A 173 -25.98 -10.14 0.73
CA VAL A 173 -26.07 -8.94 -0.13
C VAL A 173 -24.68 -8.34 -0.37
N GLY A 174 -23.81 -8.29 0.63
CA GLY A 174 -22.44 -7.78 0.45
C GLY A 174 -21.55 -8.74 -0.33
N GLY A 175 -21.49 -10.02 0.06
CA GLY A 175 -20.64 -11.03 -0.57
C GLY A 175 -21.14 -11.44 -1.96
N LEU A 176 -22.30 -12.10 -2.04
CA LEU A 176 -22.84 -12.56 -3.33
C LEU A 176 -23.20 -11.40 -4.24
N GLY A 177 -23.77 -10.31 -3.70
CA GLY A 177 -24.13 -9.14 -4.49
C GLY A 177 -22.91 -8.45 -5.12
N SER A 178 -21.79 -8.34 -4.41
CA SER A 178 -20.56 -7.79 -5.00
C SER A 178 -19.90 -8.76 -5.98
N LEU A 179 -19.94 -10.06 -5.69
CA LEU A 179 -19.40 -11.08 -6.59
C LEU A 179 -20.19 -11.18 -7.91
N LEU A 180 -21.52 -11.03 -7.88
CA LEU A 180 -22.34 -10.99 -9.10
C LEU A 180 -21.98 -9.84 -10.04
N ILE A 181 -21.42 -8.75 -9.50
CA ILE A 181 -20.94 -7.60 -10.29
C ILE A 181 -19.48 -7.82 -10.71
N SER A 182 -18.65 -8.32 -9.80
CA SER A 182 -17.21 -8.49 -10.00
C SER A 182 -16.88 -9.64 -10.96
N ALA A 183 -17.53 -10.79 -10.79
CA ALA A 183 -17.18 -12.03 -11.49
C ALA A 183 -17.26 -11.91 -13.02
N PRO A 184 -18.30 -11.29 -13.62
CA PRO A 184 -18.33 -11.10 -15.08
C PRO A 184 -17.18 -10.21 -15.58
N ILE A 185 -16.89 -9.13 -14.85
CA ILE A 185 -15.80 -8.20 -15.19
C ILE A 185 -14.46 -8.93 -15.13
N ASP A 186 -14.20 -9.59 -13.99
CA ASP A 186 -12.97 -10.31 -13.73
C ASP A 186 -12.77 -11.43 -14.75
N TYR A 187 -13.81 -12.20 -15.04
CA TYR A 187 -13.78 -13.23 -16.08
C TYR A 187 -13.39 -12.64 -17.43
N THR A 188 -14.06 -11.58 -17.90
CA THR A 188 -13.79 -11.01 -19.23
C THR A 188 -12.37 -10.45 -19.38
N LEU A 189 -11.81 -9.86 -18.33
CA LEU A 189 -10.51 -9.20 -18.39
C LEU A 189 -9.35 -10.18 -18.13
N TRP A 190 -9.56 -11.23 -17.34
CA TRP A 190 -8.57 -12.29 -17.12
C TRP A 190 -8.58 -13.40 -18.17
N TYR A 191 -9.71 -13.63 -18.85
CA TYR A 191 -9.84 -14.75 -19.81
C TYR A 191 -8.71 -14.79 -20.86
N PRO A 192 -8.30 -13.65 -21.47
CA PRO A 192 -7.19 -13.65 -22.43
C PRO A 192 -5.83 -14.04 -21.83
N SER A 193 -5.64 -13.87 -20.52
CA SER A 193 -4.38 -14.19 -19.82
C SER A 193 -4.26 -15.67 -19.45
N LEU A 194 -5.33 -16.48 -19.58
CA LEU A 194 -5.29 -17.92 -19.26
C LEU A 194 -4.31 -18.71 -20.13
N SER A 195 -4.04 -18.24 -21.35
CA SER A 195 -3.05 -18.86 -22.24
C SER A 195 -1.61 -18.44 -21.95
N HIS A 196 -1.39 -17.54 -20.99
CA HIS A 196 -0.05 -17.01 -20.71
C HIS A 196 0.80 -18.07 -19.96
N PRO A 197 2.02 -18.40 -20.42
CA PRO A 197 2.83 -19.48 -19.83
C PRO A 197 3.16 -19.30 -18.35
N SER A 198 3.35 -18.06 -17.89
CA SER A 198 3.68 -17.76 -16.49
C SER A 198 2.46 -17.62 -15.58
N PHE A 199 1.24 -17.72 -16.11
CA PHE A 199 0.04 -17.58 -15.30
C PHE A 199 -0.37 -18.95 -14.72
N PRO A 200 -0.37 -19.13 -13.38
CA PRO A 200 -0.50 -20.45 -12.78
C PRO A 200 -1.94 -21.01 -12.74
N PHE A 201 -2.91 -20.29 -13.31
CA PHE A 201 -4.32 -20.66 -13.29
C PHE A 201 -4.77 -21.02 -14.70
N HIS A 202 -5.33 -22.23 -14.87
CA HIS A 202 -5.79 -22.74 -16.16
C HIS A 202 -7.31 -22.93 -16.23
N ASP A 203 -7.97 -23.05 -15.07
CA ASP A 203 -9.42 -23.28 -15.03
C ASP A 203 -10.18 -21.94 -15.07
N PRO A 204 -11.10 -21.72 -16.02
CA PRO A 204 -11.86 -20.47 -16.13
C PRO A 204 -12.71 -20.16 -14.88
N VAL A 205 -13.09 -21.19 -14.11
CA VAL A 205 -13.86 -21.05 -12.87
C VAL A 205 -13.06 -20.30 -11.80
N GLN A 206 -11.72 -20.43 -11.80
CA GLN A 206 -10.84 -19.72 -10.86
C GLN A 206 -10.86 -18.20 -11.10
N LEU A 207 -11.27 -17.73 -12.28
CA LEU A 207 -11.38 -16.31 -12.59
C LEU A 207 -12.67 -15.67 -12.05
N LEU A 208 -13.70 -16.45 -11.73
CA LEU A 208 -14.97 -15.93 -11.23
C LEU A 208 -14.84 -15.32 -9.83
N TRP A 209 -13.87 -15.78 -9.04
CA TRP A 209 -13.59 -15.21 -7.73
C TRP A 209 -12.07 -15.16 -7.48
N PRO A 210 -11.38 -14.15 -8.03
CA PRO A 210 -9.92 -14.03 -7.97
C PRO A 210 -9.34 -14.15 -6.56
N GLU A 211 -9.97 -13.49 -5.57
CA GLU A 211 -9.52 -13.52 -4.18
C GLU A 211 -9.62 -14.91 -3.53
N SER A 212 -10.58 -15.74 -3.93
CA SER A 212 -10.67 -17.12 -3.44
C SER A 212 -9.61 -18.02 -4.07
N SER A 213 -9.34 -17.83 -5.36
CA SER A 213 -8.29 -18.51 -6.10
C SER A 213 -6.91 -18.13 -5.55
N ALA A 214 -6.74 -16.86 -5.22
CA ALA A 214 -5.56 -16.34 -4.53
C ALA A 214 -5.33 -16.97 -3.17
N LEU A 215 -6.40 -17.12 -2.37
CA LEU A 215 -6.31 -17.79 -1.08
C LEU A 215 -5.98 -19.26 -1.26
N HIS A 216 -6.61 -19.95 -2.21
CA HIS A 216 -6.33 -21.36 -2.49
C HIS A 216 -4.87 -21.58 -2.90
N TYR A 217 -4.36 -20.80 -3.86
CA TYR A 217 -2.98 -20.86 -4.32
C TYR A 217 -1.97 -20.61 -3.20
N ASN A 218 -2.16 -19.53 -2.41
CA ASN A 218 -1.16 -19.17 -1.40
C ASN A 218 -1.25 -20.02 -0.13
N LEU A 219 -2.47 -20.29 0.37
CA LEU A 219 -2.67 -20.94 1.66
C LEU A 219 -2.81 -22.46 1.54
N VAL A 220 -3.58 -22.95 0.56
CA VAL A 220 -3.84 -24.40 0.44
C VAL A 220 -2.69 -25.09 -0.29
N GLN A 221 -2.13 -24.47 -1.32
CA GLN A 221 -0.99 -25.04 -2.07
C GLN A 221 0.38 -24.63 -1.47
N GLY A 222 0.40 -23.79 -0.43
CA GLY A 222 1.63 -23.42 0.28
C GLY A 222 2.53 -22.43 -0.45
N GLN A 223 2.08 -21.82 -1.55
CA GLN A 223 2.89 -20.89 -2.35
C GLN A 223 3.17 -19.56 -1.67
N ALA A 224 2.57 -19.29 -0.50
CA ALA A 224 2.93 -18.13 0.30
C ALA A 224 4.41 -18.17 0.73
N ASP A 225 4.98 -19.35 0.95
CA ASP A 225 6.33 -19.49 1.53
C ASP A 225 7.46 -19.09 0.57
N SER A 226 7.20 -19.09 -0.75
CA SER A 226 8.17 -18.66 -1.78
C SER A 226 8.52 -17.18 -1.67
N TRP A 227 7.65 -16.37 -1.06
CA TRP A 227 7.85 -14.94 -0.79
C TRP A 227 8.65 -14.69 0.51
N GLY A 228 9.22 -15.73 1.10
CA GLY A 228 10.03 -15.68 2.31
C GLY A 228 9.21 -15.94 3.57
N VAL A 229 9.78 -16.77 4.46
CA VAL A 229 9.13 -17.20 5.71
C VAL A 229 9.66 -16.38 6.88
N SER A 230 8.74 -15.96 7.76
CA SER A 230 9.07 -15.27 9.00
C SER A 230 8.43 -15.93 10.22
N PRO A 231 8.98 -15.75 11.44
CA PRO A 231 8.47 -16.41 12.63
C PRO A 231 7.02 -16.03 12.98
N TRP A 232 6.30 -16.91 13.68
CA TRP A 232 4.89 -16.67 14.04
C TRP A 232 4.67 -15.42 14.91
N TRP A 233 5.67 -15.02 15.71
CA TRP A 233 5.60 -13.83 16.58
C TRP A 233 5.91 -12.51 15.85
N TYR A 234 6.21 -12.55 14.55
CA TYR A 234 6.61 -11.38 13.75
C TYR A 234 5.60 -10.22 13.86
N TYR A 235 4.29 -10.51 13.81
CA TYR A 235 3.29 -9.46 13.91
C TYR A 235 3.27 -8.79 15.29
N LEU A 236 3.40 -9.57 16.35
CA LEU A 236 3.32 -9.09 17.74
C LEU A 236 4.56 -8.30 18.16
N LEU A 237 5.76 -8.78 17.80
CA LEU A 237 7.01 -8.21 18.30
C LEU A 237 7.68 -7.25 17.31
N ASN A 238 7.37 -7.32 16.02
CA ASN A 238 7.98 -6.48 15.00
C ASN A 238 6.96 -5.52 14.36
N SER A 239 5.95 -6.06 13.66
CA SER A 239 5.05 -5.23 12.85
C SER A 239 4.20 -4.27 13.69
N LEU A 240 3.46 -4.78 14.69
CA LEU A 240 2.55 -3.96 15.51
C LEU A 240 3.27 -2.83 16.25
N PRO A 241 4.40 -3.06 16.95
CA PRO A 241 5.16 -1.99 17.57
C PRO A 241 5.65 -0.95 16.57
N LYS A 242 6.08 -1.38 15.37
CA LYS A 242 6.59 -0.48 14.33
C LYS A 242 5.50 0.41 13.72
N ILE A 243 4.31 -0.15 13.44
CA ILE A 243 3.22 0.61 12.79
C ILE A 243 2.35 1.42 13.77
N CYS A 244 2.29 1.02 15.05
CA CYS A 244 1.50 1.72 16.06
C CYS A 244 2.35 2.67 16.93
N LEU A 245 3.68 2.47 17.02
CA LEU A 245 4.58 3.29 17.83
C LEU A 245 4.02 3.51 19.25
N SER A 246 3.90 4.76 19.72
CA SER A 246 3.37 5.07 21.05
C SER A 246 1.87 4.79 21.24
N SER A 247 1.10 4.55 20.16
CA SER A 247 -0.31 4.20 20.32
C SER A 247 -0.50 2.79 20.86
N LEU A 248 0.42 1.87 20.57
CA LEU A 248 0.38 0.51 21.11
C LEU A 248 0.49 0.45 22.65
N PRO A 249 1.54 0.99 23.30
CA PRO A 249 1.63 0.96 24.76
C PRO A 249 0.48 1.72 25.40
N LEU A 250 0.02 2.83 24.80
CA LEU A 250 -1.12 3.59 25.31
C LEU A 250 -2.44 2.81 25.20
N ALA A 251 -2.63 2.04 24.14
CA ALA A 251 -3.77 1.13 24.00
C ALA A 251 -3.72 -0.03 24.99
N LEU A 252 -2.53 -0.57 25.27
CA LEU A 252 -2.32 -1.61 26.28
C LEU A 252 -2.65 -1.12 27.69
N VAL A 253 -2.21 0.11 28.04
CA VAL A 253 -2.57 0.75 29.32
C VAL A 253 -4.10 0.92 29.42
N GLY A 254 -4.76 1.40 28.38
CA GLY A 254 -6.22 1.54 28.35
C GLY A 254 -6.95 0.20 28.50
N THR A 255 -6.45 -0.83 27.82
CA THR A 255 -6.99 -2.19 27.88
C THR A 255 -6.84 -2.77 29.29
N GLY A 256 -5.64 -2.66 29.89
CA GLY A 256 -5.39 -3.10 31.25
C GLY A 256 -6.28 -2.39 32.26
N TRP A 257 -6.45 -1.07 32.11
CA TRP A 257 -7.36 -0.28 32.94
C TRP A 257 -8.81 -0.76 32.80
N ALA A 258 -9.32 -0.96 31.59
CA ALA A 258 -10.68 -1.45 31.35
C ALA A 258 -10.92 -2.84 31.98
N VAL A 259 -9.93 -3.74 31.95
CA VAL A 259 -10.02 -5.07 32.58
C VAL A 259 -10.00 -4.97 34.11
N LEU A 260 -9.13 -4.13 34.68
CA LEU A 260 -9.02 -3.96 36.14
C LEU A 260 -10.25 -3.26 36.74
N ALA A 261 -10.82 -2.27 36.04
CA ALA A 261 -12.04 -1.59 36.44
C ALA A 261 -13.21 -2.57 36.60
N ARG A 262 -13.29 -3.59 35.73
CA ARG A 262 -14.29 -4.68 35.82
C ARG A 262 -14.12 -5.55 37.06
N ARG A 263 -12.88 -5.78 37.52
CA ARG A 263 -12.58 -6.70 38.63
C ARG A 263 -12.76 -6.08 40.01
N LYS A 264 -12.43 -4.80 40.18
CA LYS A 264 -12.38 -4.20 41.51
C LYS A 264 -13.50 -3.19 41.82
N GLN A 265 -14.41 -2.90 40.89
CA GLN A 265 -15.42 -1.83 41.08
C GLN A 265 -14.76 -0.50 41.53
N ILE A 266 -13.49 -0.30 41.14
CA ILE A 266 -12.68 0.81 41.59
C ILE A 266 -12.99 2.02 40.71
N ASP A 267 -13.82 2.90 41.24
CA ASP A 267 -14.10 4.26 40.77
C ASP A 267 -12.88 5.20 40.98
N VAL A 268 -11.66 4.79 40.60
CA VAL A 268 -10.48 5.67 40.73
C VAL A 268 -10.55 6.88 39.78
N VAL A 269 -11.45 6.85 38.79
CA VAL A 269 -11.84 8.07 38.05
C VAL A 269 -13.36 8.08 37.90
N ARG A 270 -14.06 8.56 38.93
CA ARG A 270 -15.49 8.93 38.88
C ARG A 270 -15.78 9.70 37.58
N GLY A 271 -16.57 9.12 36.67
CA GLY A 271 -17.26 9.84 35.60
C GLY A 271 -16.58 9.93 34.22
N SER A 272 -15.50 9.21 33.93
CA SER A 272 -14.93 9.23 32.57
C SER A 272 -15.69 8.28 31.63
N ARG A 273 -16.62 8.82 30.83
CA ARG A 273 -17.28 8.14 29.69
C ARG A 273 -16.31 7.42 28.73
N SER A 274 -15.02 7.72 28.83
CA SER A 274 -13.96 7.19 27.97
C SER A 274 -13.60 5.73 28.29
N VAL A 275 -13.67 5.28 29.56
CA VAL A 275 -13.35 3.88 29.92
C VAL A 275 -14.42 2.92 29.41
N ASP A 276 -15.69 3.33 29.50
CA ASP A 276 -16.80 2.59 28.89
C ASP A 276 -16.63 2.49 27.36
N GLY A 277 -16.14 3.57 26.73
CA GLY A 277 -15.78 3.57 25.31
C GLY A 277 -14.69 2.55 24.96
N ILE A 278 -13.62 2.46 25.76
CA ILE A 278 -12.57 1.44 25.58
C ILE A 278 -13.17 0.03 25.66
N ARG A 279 -14.01 -0.22 26.67
CA ARG A 279 -14.65 -1.51 26.87
C ARG A 279 -15.54 -1.88 25.68
N GLU A 280 -16.35 -0.96 25.20
CA GLU A 280 -17.25 -1.20 24.06
C GLU A 280 -16.45 -1.53 22.78
N VAL A 281 -15.38 -0.78 22.52
CA VAL A 281 -14.48 -1.02 21.37
C VAL A 281 -13.83 -2.40 21.47
N LEU A 282 -13.31 -2.77 22.65
CA LEU A 282 -12.66 -4.07 22.86
C LEU A 282 -13.65 -5.24 22.76
N GLN A 283 -14.87 -5.08 23.29
CA GLN A 283 -15.91 -6.11 23.17
C GLN A 283 -16.33 -6.33 21.72
N LEU A 284 -16.42 -5.25 20.94
CA LEU A 284 -16.86 -5.33 19.56
C LEU A 284 -15.75 -5.84 18.61
N PHE A 285 -14.55 -5.28 18.72
CA PHE A 285 -13.48 -5.51 17.74
C PHE A 285 -12.31 -6.35 18.26
N GLY A 286 -12.20 -6.54 19.58
CA GLY A 286 -11.13 -7.34 20.20
C GLY A 286 -11.03 -8.76 19.63
N PRO A 287 -12.14 -9.52 19.52
CA PRO A 287 -12.13 -10.83 18.87
C PRO A 287 -11.60 -10.77 17.43
N GLY A 288 -12.04 -9.78 16.65
CA GLY A 288 -11.57 -9.59 15.27
C GLY A 288 -10.06 -9.32 15.19
N ILE A 289 -9.52 -8.48 16.08
CA ILE A 289 -8.08 -8.20 16.17
C ILE A 289 -7.31 -9.49 16.49
N MET A 290 -7.78 -10.26 17.46
CA MET A 290 -7.11 -11.51 17.86
C MET A 290 -7.12 -12.54 16.73
N THR A 291 -8.24 -12.70 16.05
CA THR A 291 -8.38 -13.67 14.96
C THR A 291 -7.56 -13.30 13.73
N ILE A 292 -7.55 -12.03 13.31
CA ILE A 292 -6.74 -11.64 12.14
C ILE A 292 -5.23 -11.68 12.44
N VAL A 293 -4.80 -11.17 13.60
CA VAL A 293 -3.37 -11.22 13.96
C VAL A 293 -2.93 -12.66 14.17
N GLY A 294 -3.72 -13.47 14.90
CA GLY A 294 -3.40 -14.88 15.14
C GLY A 294 -3.45 -15.72 13.88
N GLY A 295 -4.49 -15.58 13.05
CA GLY A 295 -4.65 -16.33 11.81
C GLY A 295 -3.56 -15.99 10.78
N MET A 296 -3.25 -14.71 10.60
CA MET A 296 -2.15 -14.33 9.70
C MET A 296 -0.78 -14.73 10.26
N SER A 297 -0.60 -14.83 11.58
CA SER A 297 0.66 -15.33 12.17
C SER A 297 0.96 -16.79 11.80
N CYS A 298 -0.05 -17.58 11.42
CA CYS A 298 0.10 -18.96 10.97
C CYS A 298 0.60 -19.09 9.51
N VAL A 299 0.50 -18.03 8.71
CA VAL A 299 0.99 -18.02 7.32
C VAL A 299 2.50 -17.80 7.31
N GLY A 300 3.26 -18.54 6.50
CA GLY A 300 4.72 -18.45 6.48
C GLY A 300 5.21 -17.07 6.10
N HIS A 301 4.72 -16.55 4.97
CA HIS A 301 4.95 -15.17 4.56
C HIS A 301 4.10 -14.16 5.34
N LYS A 302 4.75 -13.08 5.79
CA LYS A 302 4.12 -12.06 6.62
C LYS A 302 4.51 -10.68 6.18
N GLU A 303 3.50 -9.82 6.10
CA GLU A 303 3.65 -8.41 5.77
C GLU A 303 2.71 -7.59 6.63
N TRP A 304 3.17 -6.43 7.08
CA TRP A 304 2.39 -5.54 7.93
C TRP A 304 1.04 -5.13 7.30
N ARG A 305 0.94 -5.14 5.95
CA ARG A 305 -0.29 -4.78 5.23
C ARG A 305 -1.45 -5.75 5.47
N PHE A 306 -1.18 -7.02 5.80
CA PHE A 306 -2.21 -8.01 6.08
C PHE A 306 -2.92 -7.77 7.42
N ILE A 307 -2.26 -7.08 8.35
CA ILE A 307 -2.82 -6.75 9.67
C ILE A 307 -3.11 -5.25 9.84
N ALA A 308 -2.84 -4.42 8.84
CA ALA A 308 -2.97 -2.96 8.95
C ALA A 308 -4.38 -2.49 9.37
N TYR A 309 -5.40 -3.32 9.13
CA TYR A 309 -6.79 -3.07 9.51
C TYR A 309 -7.01 -2.91 11.03
N VAL A 310 -6.11 -3.41 11.86
CA VAL A 310 -6.22 -3.28 13.33
C VAL A 310 -5.73 -1.92 13.83
N VAL A 311 -4.89 -1.22 13.05
CA VAL A 311 -4.25 0.04 13.45
C VAL A 311 -5.25 1.14 13.81
N PRO A 312 -6.32 1.40 13.03
CA PRO A 312 -7.31 2.41 13.40
C PRO A 312 -8.00 2.12 14.74
N ILE A 313 -8.19 0.85 15.07
CA ILE A 313 -8.88 0.42 16.29
C ILE A 313 -7.95 0.55 17.49
N ILE A 314 -6.68 0.18 17.35
CA ILE A 314 -5.64 0.42 18.37
C ILE A 314 -5.51 1.92 18.63
N ASN A 315 -5.45 2.73 17.59
CA ASN A 315 -5.42 4.20 17.72
C ASN A 315 -6.67 4.76 18.40
N LEU A 316 -7.85 4.18 18.15
CA LEU A 316 -9.08 4.57 18.83
C LEU A 316 -9.02 4.26 20.33
N VAL A 317 -8.56 3.07 20.71
CA VAL A 317 -8.37 2.71 22.13
C VAL A 317 -7.34 3.65 22.78
N ALA A 318 -6.21 3.89 22.12
CA ALA A 318 -5.18 4.81 22.58
C ALA A 318 -5.71 6.23 22.78
N ALA A 319 -6.56 6.72 21.86
CA ALA A 319 -7.19 8.03 21.95
C ALA A 319 -8.14 8.14 23.16
N PHE A 320 -8.96 7.11 23.43
CA PHE A 320 -9.76 7.06 24.65
C PHE A 320 -8.90 7.03 25.92
N THR A 321 -7.77 6.32 25.90
CA THR A 321 -6.83 6.31 27.03
C THR A 321 -6.24 7.71 27.26
N ALA A 322 -5.72 8.36 26.21
CA ALA A 322 -5.19 9.72 26.30
C ALA A 322 -6.25 10.72 26.81
N SER A 323 -7.46 10.63 26.27
CA SER A 323 -8.60 11.46 26.70
C SER A 323 -8.96 11.24 28.16
N SER A 324 -8.78 10.02 28.69
CA SER A 324 -9.00 9.70 30.10
C SER A 324 -7.91 10.26 31.02
N LEU A 325 -6.65 10.30 30.53
CA LEU A 325 -5.50 10.77 31.30
C LEU A 325 -5.37 12.31 31.31
N TRP A 326 -5.87 12.98 30.27
CA TRP A 326 -5.73 14.43 30.09
C TRP A 326 -6.33 15.30 31.20
N PRO A 327 -7.58 15.08 31.67
CA PRO A 327 -8.22 15.94 32.67
C PRO A 327 -7.77 15.67 34.12
N ASN A 328 -6.65 14.97 34.35
CA ASN A 328 -6.19 14.64 35.70
C ASN A 328 -5.95 15.92 36.54
N PRO A 329 -6.62 16.08 37.71
CA PRO A 329 -6.53 17.28 38.54
C PRO A 329 -5.30 17.32 39.46
N GLY A 330 -4.48 16.26 39.51
CA GLY A 330 -3.31 16.19 40.40
C GLY A 330 -2.30 17.31 40.14
N LYS A 331 -1.87 18.02 41.19
CA LYS A 331 -0.96 19.19 41.09
C LYS A 331 0.38 18.87 40.42
N LEU A 332 0.93 17.66 40.65
CA LEU A 332 2.17 17.19 40.03
C LEU A 332 1.89 16.21 38.88
N LEU A 333 1.06 15.20 39.14
CA LEU A 333 0.77 14.13 38.18
C LEU A 333 0.03 14.63 36.92
N GLY A 334 -0.86 15.61 37.05
CA GLY A 334 -1.62 16.17 35.92
C GLY A 334 -0.71 16.80 34.86
N PRO A 335 0.15 17.78 35.24
CA PRO A 335 1.15 18.33 34.32
C PRO A 335 2.08 17.27 33.73
N MET A 336 2.55 16.29 34.52
CA MET A 336 3.42 15.21 34.02
C MET A 336 2.73 14.34 32.98
N LEU A 337 1.46 13.97 33.17
CA LEU A 337 0.70 13.19 32.20
C LEU A 337 0.46 13.96 30.90
N ARG A 338 0.14 15.26 30.98
CA ARG A 338 -0.01 16.11 29.79
C ARG A 338 1.31 16.26 29.04
N LEU A 339 2.41 16.50 29.75
CA LEU A 339 3.76 16.56 29.18
C LEU A 339 4.13 15.22 28.52
N GLY A 340 3.83 14.09 29.17
CA GLY A 340 4.03 12.75 28.64
C GLY A 340 3.24 12.51 27.36
N LEU A 341 1.93 12.81 27.35
CA LEU A 341 1.08 12.64 26.17
C LEU A 341 1.54 13.51 24.99
N VAL A 342 1.87 14.78 25.24
CA VAL A 342 2.45 15.67 24.20
C VAL A 342 3.80 15.13 23.73
N GLY A 343 4.64 14.67 24.66
CA GLY A 343 5.92 14.03 24.37
C GLY A 343 5.80 12.79 23.49
N LEU A 344 4.79 11.94 23.71
CA LEU A 344 4.53 10.77 22.86
C LEU A 344 4.12 11.16 21.44
N VAL A 345 3.33 12.22 21.27
CA VAL A 345 2.97 12.74 19.94
C VAL A 345 4.21 13.29 19.23
N LEU A 346 5.02 14.10 19.93
CA LEU A 346 6.27 14.65 19.36
C LEU A 346 7.27 13.53 19.02
N ALA A 347 7.39 12.51 19.87
CA ALA A 347 8.25 11.36 19.62
C ALA A 347 7.77 10.56 18.39
N ASN A 348 6.45 10.34 18.23
CA ASN A 348 5.92 9.73 17.02
C ASN A 348 6.26 10.55 15.77
N LEU A 349 6.04 11.86 15.80
CA LEU A 349 6.37 12.74 14.66
C LEU A 349 7.86 12.67 14.31
N PHE A 350 8.73 12.66 15.31
CA PHE A 350 10.17 12.52 15.12
C PHE A 350 10.54 11.16 14.51
N VAL A 351 10.05 10.06 15.08
CA VAL A 351 10.33 8.69 14.58
C VAL A 351 9.79 8.49 13.17
N THR A 352 8.58 8.98 12.88
CA THR A 352 8.01 8.96 11.53
C THR A 352 8.87 9.78 10.58
N GLY A 353 9.26 11.01 10.94
CA GLY A 353 10.12 11.84 10.09
C GLY A 353 11.46 11.18 9.76
N VAL A 354 12.13 10.62 10.77
CA VAL A 354 13.38 9.87 10.58
C VAL A 354 13.15 8.62 9.72
N SER A 355 12.10 7.85 9.98
CA SER A 355 11.80 6.63 9.22
C SER A 355 11.48 6.93 7.76
N THR A 356 10.71 8.00 7.49
CA THR A 356 10.40 8.46 6.13
C THR A 356 11.68 8.91 5.43
N PHE A 357 12.53 9.71 6.09
CA PHE A 357 13.83 10.11 5.55
C PHE A 357 14.68 8.89 5.17
N LEU A 358 14.79 7.91 6.06
CA LEU A 358 15.54 6.67 5.80
C LEU A 358 14.91 5.84 4.68
N SER A 359 13.58 5.79 4.59
CA SER A 359 12.86 4.99 3.59
C SER A 359 13.01 5.56 2.19
N VAL A 360 12.92 6.88 2.03
CA VAL A 360 13.08 7.56 0.73
C VAL A 360 14.46 7.29 0.14
N HIS A 361 15.49 7.36 0.97
CA HIS A 361 16.88 7.20 0.54
C HIS A 361 17.37 5.75 0.45
N ASN A 362 16.58 4.77 0.90
CA ASN A 362 16.90 3.34 0.80
C ASN A 362 16.09 2.63 -0.29
N TYR A 363 15.18 3.32 -0.96
CA TYR A 363 14.37 2.73 -2.02
C TYR A 363 14.53 3.53 -3.34
N PRO A 364 15.69 3.38 -4.01
CA PRO A 364 16.07 4.19 -5.17
C PRO A 364 15.36 3.85 -6.48
N GLY A 365 14.34 2.97 -6.48
CA GLY A 365 13.72 2.46 -7.72
C GLY A 365 13.31 3.57 -8.70
N GLY A 366 12.68 4.63 -8.21
CA GLY A 366 12.33 5.81 -9.03
C GLY A 366 13.50 6.65 -9.54
N GLU A 367 14.66 6.59 -8.88
CA GLU A 367 15.86 7.34 -9.29
C GLU A 367 16.59 6.65 -10.43
N VAL A 368 16.51 5.32 -10.54
CA VAL A 368 17.03 4.57 -11.69
C VAL A 368 16.41 5.08 -13.00
N TRP A 369 15.12 5.42 -12.96
CA TRP A 369 14.42 5.96 -14.13
C TRP A 369 14.94 7.32 -14.58
N LYS A 370 15.40 8.17 -13.64
CA LYS A 370 16.01 9.46 -14.00
C LYS A 370 17.32 9.24 -14.74
N VAL A 371 18.13 8.28 -14.28
CA VAL A 371 19.38 7.90 -14.95
C VAL A 371 19.09 7.41 -16.38
N LEU A 372 18.06 6.58 -16.56
CA LEU A 372 17.67 6.09 -17.89
C LEU A 372 17.10 7.19 -18.81
N ASP A 373 16.34 8.15 -18.26
CA ASP A 373 15.81 9.28 -19.02
C ASP A 373 16.93 10.24 -19.47
N ASP A 374 17.90 10.51 -18.59
CA ASP A 374 19.06 11.32 -18.94
C ASP A 374 19.92 10.66 -20.03
N LEU A 375 20.01 9.32 -20.05
CA LEU A 375 20.67 8.58 -21.13
C LEU A 375 19.96 8.69 -22.49
N LEU A 376 18.64 8.91 -22.51
CA LEU A 376 17.87 9.13 -23.75
C LEU A 376 17.90 10.59 -24.22
N ARG A 377 18.06 11.55 -23.31
CA ARG A 377 18.15 12.98 -23.65
C ARG A 377 19.33 13.32 -24.56
N ASP A 378 20.41 12.55 -24.46
CA ASP A 378 21.57 12.67 -25.36
C ASP A 378 21.28 12.16 -26.80
N SER A 379 20.13 11.50 -27.02
CA SER A 379 19.71 10.95 -28.29
C SER A 379 18.42 11.55 -28.84
N ASN A 380 18.22 12.88 -28.78
CA ASN A 380 17.13 13.66 -29.41
C ASN A 380 15.65 13.21 -29.25
N ASP A 381 15.37 12.06 -28.62
CA ASP A 381 14.05 11.49 -28.39
C ASP A 381 13.83 11.39 -26.87
N THR A 382 12.93 12.22 -26.37
CA THR A 382 12.70 12.38 -24.92
C THR A 382 11.57 11.48 -24.42
N GLY A 383 11.89 10.63 -23.45
CA GLY A 383 10.95 10.22 -22.39
C GLY A 383 10.98 8.74 -22.00
N ALA A 384 11.61 8.44 -20.87
CA ALA A 384 11.36 7.22 -20.09
C ALA A 384 10.66 7.58 -18.76
N THR A 385 9.45 7.06 -18.51
CA THR A 385 8.76 7.31 -17.23
C THR A 385 8.19 6.03 -16.62
N LEU A 386 8.78 5.61 -15.49
CA LEU A 386 8.29 4.98 -14.23
C LEU A 386 7.14 3.95 -14.21
N PHE A 387 6.35 3.80 -15.27
CA PHE A 387 5.43 2.68 -15.47
C PHE A 387 5.81 2.04 -16.81
N THR A 388 5.78 0.71 -16.86
CA THR A 388 6.31 -0.15 -17.92
C THR A 388 5.76 0.07 -19.34
N PHE A 389 5.02 1.15 -19.63
CA PHE A 389 4.54 1.51 -20.97
C PHE A 389 4.61 3.03 -21.17
N LEU A 390 5.01 3.52 -22.35
CA LEU A 390 5.57 4.86 -22.59
C LEU A 390 4.59 6.06 -22.61
N HIS A 391 5.05 7.26 -23.00
CA HIS A 391 4.54 8.14 -24.09
C HIS A 391 5.36 9.45 -24.11
N SER A 392 6.05 9.73 -25.23
CA SER A 392 6.91 10.89 -25.50
C SER A 392 6.43 12.22 -24.88
N SER A 393 7.40 12.95 -24.34
CA SER A 393 7.25 14.35 -23.92
C SER A 393 7.56 15.30 -25.08
N SER A 394 6.75 15.32 -26.14
CA SER A 394 6.69 16.49 -27.03
C SER A 394 5.48 16.48 -27.98
N THR A 395 4.36 17.05 -27.53
CA THR A 395 3.66 17.93 -28.47
C THR A 395 4.41 19.26 -28.48
N PRO A 396 4.77 19.84 -29.64
CA PRO A 396 5.40 21.16 -29.74
C PRO A 396 4.60 22.29 -29.04
N SER A 397 3.33 22.01 -28.70
CA SER A 397 2.38 22.90 -28.08
C SER A 397 2.28 22.78 -26.55
N GLY A 398 3.01 21.88 -25.88
CA GLY A 398 3.00 21.77 -24.41
C GLY A 398 1.66 21.36 -23.80
N HIS A 399 0.83 20.63 -24.56
CA HIS A 399 -0.47 20.13 -24.11
C HIS A 399 -0.49 18.60 -24.14
N TYR A 400 -0.62 17.99 -22.96
CA TYR A 400 -0.99 16.58 -22.82
C TYR A 400 -2.50 16.47 -23.03
N PRO A 401 -2.99 15.76 -24.07
CA PRO A 401 -4.41 15.45 -24.17
C PRO A 401 -4.83 14.54 -23.00
N ALA A 402 -6.09 14.63 -22.58
CA ALA A 402 -6.63 13.80 -21.48
C ALA A 402 -6.55 12.29 -21.76
N LEU A 403 -6.49 11.90 -23.04
CA LEU A 403 -6.22 10.55 -23.53
C LEU A 403 -5.18 10.67 -24.66
N PRO A 404 -3.87 10.44 -24.40
CA PRO A 404 -2.87 10.44 -25.45
C PRO A 404 -3.04 9.24 -26.39
N PRO A 405 -2.79 9.40 -27.69
CA PRO A 405 -2.77 8.26 -28.61
C PRO A 405 -1.65 7.28 -28.20
N PRO A 406 -1.89 5.96 -28.31
CA PRO A 406 -0.85 4.97 -28.03
C PRO A 406 0.35 5.15 -28.97
N MET A 407 1.56 5.24 -28.43
CA MET A 407 2.84 5.31 -29.15
C MET A 407 3.72 4.11 -28.79
N GLU A 408 4.65 3.78 -29.68
CA GLU A 408 5.59 2.68 -29.44
C GLU A 408 6.56 3.00 -28.29
N PRO A 409 6.90 1.99 -27.47
CA PRO A 409 7.80 2.17 -26.36
C PRO A 409 9.27 2.30 -26.79
N SER A 410 9.95 3.37 -26.38
CA SER A 410 11.41 3.57 -26.52
C SER A 410 12.24 2.60 -25.67
N TRP A 411 11.69 2.06 -24.59
CA TRP A 411 12.32 1.03 -23.77
C TRP A 411 11.41 -0.18 -23.65
N ILE A 412 11.98 -1.36 -23.85
CA ILE A 412 11.31 -2.64 -23.63
C ILE A 412 11.96 -3.29 -22.41
N TYR A 413 11.17 -3.47 -21.35
CA TYR A 413 11.64 -4.10 -20.11
C TYR A 413 11.26 -5.57 -20.09
N SER A 414 12.19 -6.40 -19.64
CA SER A 414 11.93 -7.79 -19.32
C SER A 414 12.05 -7.99 -17.82
N LYS A 415 11.00 -8.56 -17.21
CA LYS A 415 11.02 -9.10 -15.83
C LYS A 415 11.15 -10.62 -15.84
N ALA A 416 11.69 -11.20 -16.91
CA ALA A 416 11.83 -12.65 -17.02
C ALA A 416 12.83 -13.16 -15.98
N GLU A 417 12.31 -13.82 -14.94
CA GLU A 417 13.12 -14.52 -13.93
C GLU A 417 13.45 -15.96 -14.40
N ASP A 418 12.53 -16.58 -15.14
CA ASP A 418 12.64 -17.95 -15.66
C ASP A 418 13.02 -17.97 -17.15
N SER A 419 14.30 -17.82 -17.44
CA SER A 419 14.81 -18.15 -18.78
C SER A 419 15.95 -19.16 -18.69
N ASP A 420 16.03 -20.04 -19.69
CA ASP A 420 17.17 -20.94 -19.90
C ASP A 420 18.52 -20.18 -19.95
N LEU A 421 18.46 -18.88 -20.23
CA LEU A 421 19.59 -17.97 -20.35
C LEU A 421 20.03 -17.36 -19.02
N ASN A 422 19.27 -17.50 -17.91
CA ASN A 422 19.56 -16.91 -16.59
C ASN A 422 20.02 -15.43 -16.67
N PHE A 423 19.05 -14.54 -16.91
CA PHE A 423 19.26 -13.08 -17.02
C PHE A 423 19.90 -12.42 -15.79
N SER A 424 19.93 -13.09 -14.64
CA SER A 424 20.63 -12.61 -13.44
C SER A 424 22.15 -12.66 -13.58
N SER A 425 22.67 -13.45 -14.54
CA SER A 425 24.10 -13.58 -14.81
C SER A 425 24.58 -12.63 -15.93
N PRO A 426 25.80 -12.08 -15.86
CA PRO A 426 26.33 -11.20 -16.89
C PRO A 426 26.38 -11.81 -18.30
N ASP A 427 26.72 -13.09 -18.41
CA ASP A 427 26.75 -13.84 -19.68
C ASP A 427 25.34 -14.11 -20.21
N GLY A 428 24.42 -14.48 -19.31
CA GLY A 428 23.03 -14.71 -19.63
C GLY A 428 22.32 -13.48 -20.19
N ALA A 429 22.46 -12.35 -19.49
CA ALA A 429 21.96 -11.06 -19.95
C ALA A 429 22.56 -10.66 -21.31
N TRP A 430 23.86 -10.88 -21.50
CA TRP A 430 24.55 -10.56 -22.75
C TRP A 430 24.05 -11.41 -23.93
N ARG A 431 23.93 -12.73 -23.73
CA ARG A 431 23.44 -13.66 -24.76
C ARG A 431 21.97 -13.46 -25.07
N GLY A 432 21.19 -13.10 -24.05
CA GLY A 432 19.78 -12.79 -24.16
C GLY A 432 19.47 -11.45 -24.82
N GLY A 433 20.47 -10.72 -25.32
CA GLY A 433 20.25 -9.52 -26.11
C GLY A 433 20.00 -8.25 -25.30
N VAL A 434 20.22 -8.27 -23.99
CA VAL A 434 19.88 -7.14 -23.11
C VAL A 434 20.85 -5.98 -23.33
N ASP A 435 20.32 -4.79 -23.63
CA ASP A 435 21.12 -3.58 -23.86
C ASP A 435 21.54 -2.88 -22.56
N TYR A 436 20.69 -2.91 -21.54
CA TYR A 436 20.91 -2.27 -20.25
C TYR A 436 20.51 -3.19 -19.10
N VAL A 437 21.37 -3.27 -18.08
CA VAL A 437 21.11 -4.06 -16.87
C VAL A 437 21.09 -3.14 -15.65
N ILE A 438 20.09 -3.33 -14.80
CA ILE A 438 19.96 -2.66 -13.51
C ILE A 438 20.17 -3.73 -12.44
N THR A 439 21.21 -3.60 -11.62
CA THR A 439 21.52 -4.62 -10.61
C THR A 439 22.24 -4.06 -9.40
N GLU A 440 22.01 -4.68 -8.23
CA GLU A 440 22.78 -4.45 -7.01
C GLU A 440 24.20 -5.03 -7.14
N ASP A 441 24.37 -6.09 -7.93
CA ASP A 441 25.63 -6.79 -8.16
C ASP A 441 26.45 -6.21 -9.33
N TRP A 442 26.41 -4.88 -9.49
CA TRP A 442 27.05 -4.18 -10.60
C TRP A 442 28.55 -4.50 -10.73
N GLY A 443 29.24 -4.75 -9.61
CA GLY A 443 30.64 -5.13 -9.62
C GLY A 443 30.92 -6.51 -10.27
N LEU A 444 29.95 -7.44 -10.26
CA LEU A 444 30.10 -8.71 -11.00
C LEU A 444 30.05 -8.49 -12.51
N TYR A 445 29.18 -7.58 -12.96
CA TYR A 445 29.04 -7.23 -14.37
C TYR A 445 30.26 -6.47 -14.90
N GLU A 446 30.80 -5.52 -14.14
CA GLU A 446 32.02 -4.79 -14.52
C GLU A 446 33.25 -5.70 -14.65
N ARG A 447 33.34 -6.74 -13.81
CA ARG A 447 34.45 -7.70 -13.87
C ARG A 447 34.31 -8.73 -14.98
N TRP A 448 33.13 -8.83 -15.59
CA TRP A 448 32.87 -9.77 -16.66
C TRP A 448 33.27 -9.16 -18.01
N GLU A 449 34.40 -9.60 -18.54
CA GLU A 449 34.83 -9.30 -19.92
C GLU A 449 35.19 -10.61 -20.63
N VAL A 450 34.66 -10.78 -21.85
CA VAL A 450 34.95 -11.94 -22.71
C VAL A 450 35.47 -11.44 -24.05
N LYS A 451 36.57 -12.03 -24.54
CA LYS A 451 37.04 -11.78 -25.91
C LYS A 451 36.13 -12.53 -26.89
N GLY A 452 35.48 -11.80 -27.79
CA GLY A 452 34.69 -12.38 -28.87
C GLY A 452 35.57 -12.95 -29.99
N ASP A 453 34.96 -13.76 -30.85
CA ASP A 453 35.62 -14.52 -31.93
C ASP A 453 36.34 -13.64 -32.97
N GLN A 454 36.04 -12.34 -33.03
CA GLN A 454 36.68 -11.35 -33.91
C GLN A 454 37.58 -10.34 -33.17
N GLY A 455 37.94 -10.61 -31.91
CA GLY A 455 38.79 -9.71 -31.11
C GLY A 455 38.05 -8.52 -30.47
N GLN A 456 36.74 -8.40 -30.69
CA GLN A 456 35.88 -7.45 -29.97
C GLN A 456 35.74 -7.86 -28.51
N ARG A 457 35.86 -6.90 -27.58
CA ARG A 457 35.64 -7.14 -26.15
C ARG A 457 34.15 -7.02 -25.86
N LYS A 458 33.55 -8.12 -25.41
CA LYS A 458 32.19 -8.17 -24.88
C LYS A 458 32.28 -7.90 -23.38
N GLY A 459 31.49 -6.97 -22.86
CA GLY A 459 31.50 -6.63 -21.44
C GLY A 459 30.38 -5.66 -21.08
N TRP A 460 30.41 -5.16 -19.85
CA TRP A 460 29.42 -4.20 -19.36
C TRP A 460 30.12 -2.95 -18.87
N ASP A 461 29.71 -1.79 -19.39
CA ASP A 461 30.20 -0.50 -18.93
C ASP A 461 29.15 0.14 -18.01
N THR A 462 29.57 0.56 -16.82
CA THR A 462 28.71 1.32 -15.91
C THR A 462 28.43 2.70 -16.51
N VAL A 463 27.17 2.97 -16.83
CA VAL A 463 26.70 4.25 -17.37
C VAL A 463 26.00 5.11 -16.32
N GLY A 464 25.63 4.51 -15.18
CA GLY A 464 25.07 5.24 -14.07
C GLY A 464 24.99 4.43 -12.80
N GLY A 465 24.50 5.07 -11.75
CA GLY A 465 24.32 4.44 -10.45
C GLY A 465 23.42 5.26 -9.57
N VAL A 466 22.73 4.57 -8.67
CA VAL A 466 21.95 5.23 -7.64
C VAL A 466 22.59 5.01 -6.29
N GLU A 467 22.85 6.12 -5.61
CA GLU A 467 23.37 6.13 -4.26
C GLU A 467 22.24 5.95 -3.25
N GLY A 468 22.53 5.23 -2.18
CA GLY A 468 21.62 5.08 -1.06
C GLY A 468 22.38 5.11 0.25
N LEU A 469 21.62 5.18 1.34
CA LEU A 469 22.19 5.20 2.67
C LEU A 469 22.89 3.85 2.96
N GLU A 470 24.19 3.88 3.22
CA GLU A 470 24.95 2.67 3.51
C GLU A 470 25.03 2.41 5.01
N ARG A 471 25.50 3.41 5.77
CA ARG A 471 25.69 3.28 7.21
C ARG A 471 25.68 4.65 7.88
N VAL A 472 25.12 4.70 9.09
CA VAL A 472 25.29 5.84 10.00
C VAL A 472 26.32 5.44 11.04
N ARG A 473 27.47 6.12 11.05
CA ARG A 473 28.54 5.91 12.04
C ARG A 473 28.60 7.10 13.00
N ARG A 474 29.11 6.85 14.20
CA ARG A 474 29.39 7.93 15.17
C ARG A 474 30.73 8.57 14.82
N LYS A 475 30.74 9.88 14.54
CA LYS A 475 31.95 10.68 14.29
C LYS A 475 32.33 11.43 15.57
N GLY A 476 33.26 10.85 16.33
CA GLY A 476 33.72 11.42 17.60
C GLY A 476 32.68 11.40 18.73
N ARG A 477 32.79 12.32 19.71
CA ARG A 477 31.91 12.31 20.90
C ARG A 477 30.47 12.75 20.64
N ARG A 478 30.21 13.63 19.67
CA ARG A 478 28.87 14.21 19.40
C ARG A 478 28.44 14.23 17.92
N GLY A 479 29.28 13.79 16.98
CA GLY A 479 28.95 13.79 15.56
C GLY A 479 28.32 12.46 15.11
N LEU A 480 27.43 12.55 14.14
CA LEU A 480 27.00 11.42 13.31
C LEU A 480 27.53 11.66 11.89
N GLU A 481 28.12 10.64 11.30
CA GLU A 481 28.55 10.62 9.91
C GLU A 481 27.66 9.64 9.16
N VAL A 482 27.06 10.15 8.11
CA VAL A 482 26.21 9.38 7.21
C VAL A 482 27.05 9.02 6.00
N GLN A 483 27.27 7.72 5.81
CA GLN A 483 27.96 7.17 4.64
C GLN A 483 26.92 6.79 3.58
N TRP A 484 27.12 7.33 2.38
CA TRP A 484 26.35 7.06 1.17
C TRP A 484 27.18 6.16 0.27
N ALA A 485 26.55 5.17 -0.36
CA ALA A 485 27.21 4.29 -1.32
C ALA A 485 26.26 3.90 -2.44
N LYS A 486 26.84 3.55 -3.60
CA LYS A 486 26.11 3.04 -4.74
C LYS A 486 25.42 1.72 -4.39
N LYS A 487 24.09 1.73 -4.38
CA LYS A 487 23.25 0.56 -4.10
C LYS A 487 22.93 -0.23 -5.36
N VAL A 488 22.65 0.48 -6.45
CA VAL A 488 22.27 -0.10 -7.73
C VAL A 488 23.11 0.53 -8.83
N GLY A 489 23.62 -0.29 -9.74
CA GLY A 489 24.29 0.16 -10.95
C GLY A 489 23.41 0.02 -12.18
N VAL A 490 23.52 0.98 -13.09
CA VAL A 490 22.97 0.90 -14.45
C VAL A 490 24.15 0.65 -15.38
N LEU A 491 24.15 -0.50 -16.03
CA LEU A 491 25.22 -0.94 -16.93
C LEU A 491 24.70 -1.04 -18.36
N LYS A 492 25.51 -0.60 -19.31
CA LYS A 492 25.25 -0.68 -20.74
C LYS A 492 26.10 -1.78 -21.35
N ARG A 493 25.49 -2.49 -22.29
CA ARG A 493 26.12 -3.49 -23.12
C ARG A 493 27.28 -2.88 -23.94
N LYS A 494 28.49 -3.43 -23.81
CA LYS A 494 29.71 -3.04 -24.55
C LYS A 494 30.17 -4.16 -25.47
N GLY A 495 30.01 -4.02 -26.78
CA GLY A 495 30.41 -5.04 -27.75
C GLY A 495 30.07 -4.70 -29.17
#